data_AF-A0A653XLC7-F1
#
_entry.id   AF-A0A653XLC7-F1
#
_cell.length_a   1.000
_cell.length_b   1.000
_cell.length_c   1.000
_cell.angle_alpha   90.00
_cell.angle_beta   90.00
_cell.angle_gamma   90.00
#
_symmetry.space_group_name_H-M   'P 1'
#
loop_
_entity.id
_entity.type
_entity.pdbx_description
1 polymer ?
#
loop_
_entity_poly.entity_id
_entity_poly.type
_entity_poly.pdbx_seq_one_letter_code
_entity_poly.pdbx_strand_id
1 'polypeptide(L)'
;MKKHNVIVTSLLSASVLFTGFGLEGNAQAKDVFPSMNDERVKEEIEEMKAEGMTSEQIKELQEMSKKEYDSVSTEAKAEAIFEESQKDIEQYIKDDVIDEYLPKYNEEKEKMGVNAKSKSLGTKGDVLVSYDLNSGSSAIGFGHAAIVSRKKAKTVEAWHKNWSPIKQHGVRRYNNNWGSRKKVYGLWVKKSNNTKYVNAAKYAEKQADQKKPYNLNFFDKKTTKKFYCSQLAWRAWKNQGHDIDNIKIDSVVSPMELVNSNNTKVFYHKK
;
A
#
# COMPACT_ATOMS: atom_id res chain seq x y z
N MET A 1 -2.18 -10.87 84.08
CA MET A 1 -0.92 -11.35 83.47
C MET A 1 -0.92 -11.01 81.98
N LYS A 2 0.19 -10.41 81.53
CA LYS A 2 0.64 -10.18 80.14
C LYS A 2 -0.09 -9.11 79.29
N LYS A 3 0.60 -7.96 79.24
CA LYS A 3 0.58 -6.83 78.29
C LYS A 3 0.55 -7.29 76.82
N HIS A 4 0.07 -6.45 75.91
CA HIS A 4 0.64 -6.09 74.58
C HIS A 4 -0.17 -4.87 74.06
N ASN A 5 0.41 -3.67 73.99
CA ASN A 5 1.15 -3.07 72.86
C ASN A 5 0.21 -2.56 71.75
N VAL A 6 -0.09 -1.26 71.74
CA VAL A 6 0.62 -0.18 71.01
C VAL A 6 0.24 -0.16 69.53
N ILE A 7 -0.45 0.92 69.19
CA ILE A 7 -0.76 1.44 67.87
C ILE A 7 0.55 1.71 67.13
N VAL A 8 0.74 1.10 65.97
CA VAL A 8 1.59 1.63 64.90
C VAL A 8 0.80 1.52 63.60
N THR A 9 0.23 2.65 63.20
CA THR A 9 -0.39 2.88 61.90
C THR A 9 0.68 2.72 60.83
N SER A 10 0.68 1.60 60.10
CA SER A 10 1.59 1.39 58.98
C SER A 10 1.14 2.24 57.79
N LEU A 11 2.05 3.14 57.39
CA LEU A 11 2.22 3.77 56.08
C LEU A 11 1.32 3.22 54.96
N LEU A 12 0.48 4.10 54.40
CA LEU A 12 -0.09 3.93 53.06
C LEU A 12 1.05 3.73 52.07
N SER A 13 1.23 2.51 51.57
CA SER A 13 1.93 2.27 50.33
C SER A 13 0.95 2.53 49.19
N ALA A 14 1.27 3.53 48.38
CA ALA A 14 0.54 3.88 47.17
C ALA A 14 0.58 2.71 46.19
N SER A 15 -0.44 1.86 46.26
CA SER A 15 -0.73 0.87 45.22
C SER A 15 -1.47 1.60 44.12
N VAL A 16 -0.74 2.06 43.09
CA VAL A 16 -1.37 2.53 41.85
C VAL A 16 -2.02 1.32 41.19
N LEU A 17 -3.31 1.15 41.47
CA LEU A 17 -4.23 0.36 40.69
C LEU A 17 -4.32 1.01 39.30
N PHE A 18 -3.66 0.41 38.31
CA PHE A 18 -3.96 0.69 36.92
C PHE A 18 -5.30 0.04 36.56
N THR A 19 -6.39 0.76 36.85
CA THR A 19 -7.68 0.58 36.18
C THR A 19 -8.09 1.91 35.61
N GLY A 20 -8.12 2.02 34.27
CA GLY A 20 -8.50 3.25 33.59
C GLY A 20 -8.63 3.08 32.08
N PHE A 21 -9.80 2.61 31.65
CA PHE A 21 -10.34 2.87 30.32
C PHE A 21 -10.92 4.31 30.29
N GLY A 22 -10.63 5.08 29.23
CA GLY A 22 -11.26 6.37 28.87
C GLY A 22 -10.51 7.61 29.40
N LEU A 23 -10.47 8.79 28.76
CA LEU A 23 -11.03 9.33 27.51
C LEU A 23 -10.30 10.68 27.27
N GLU A 24 -10.21 11.07 25.99
CA GLU A 24 -10.09 12.47 25.50
C GLU A 24 -8.86 13.31 25.86
N GLY A 25 -7.84 13.18 25.02
CA GLY A 25 -7.05 14.31 24.55
C GLY A 25 -7.29 14.50 23.06
N ASN A 26 -8.16 15.43 22.70
CA ASN A 26 -8.39 15.88 21.32
C ASN A 26 -7.16 16.63 20.81
N ALA A 27 -6.18 15.89 20.33
CA ALA A 27 -5.31 16.29 19.25
C ALA A 27 -5.38 15.12 18.27
N GLN A 28 -5.79 15.35 17.02
CA GLN A 28 -5.49 14.39 15.97
C GLN A 28 -3.98 14.11 16.08
N ALA A 29 -3.61 12.93 16.58
CA ALA A 29 -2.24 12.47 16.46
C ALA A 29 -1.97 12.54 14.95
N LYS A 30 -1.14 13.49 14.54
CA LYS A 30 -0.71 13.55 13.15
C LYS A 30 -0.12 12.19 12.87
N ASP A 31 -0.55 11.56 11.78
CA ASP A 31 0.05 10.34 11.25
C ASP A 31 1.55 10.64 11.05
N VAL A 32 2.43 10.28 11.99
CA VAL A 32 3.87 10.55 11.91
C VAL A 32 4.55 9.32 11.33
N PHE A 33 5.42 9.53 10.34
CA PHE A 33 6.20 8.46 9.74
C PHE A 33 7.09 7.78 10.81
N PRO A 34 7.12 6.44 10.90
CA PRO A 34 7.84 5.71 11.94
C PRO A 34 9.35 6.03 12.01
N SER A 35 9.85 6.13 13.24
CA SER A 35 11.27 6.28 13.55
C SER A 35 12.00 4.94 13.50
N MET A 36 13.31 4.94 13.20
CA MET A 36 14.14 3.73 13.31
C MET A 36 14.19 3.14 14.72
N ASN A 37 13.84 3.93 15.73
CA ASN A 37 13.82 3.50 17.11
C ASN A 37 12.52 2.81 17.53
N ASP A 38 11.48 2.85 16.70
CA ASP A 38 10.20 2.19 16.99
C ASP A 38 10.39 0.67 17.07
N GLU A 39 9.77 0.02 18.05
CA GLU A 39 9.96 -1.43 18.31
C GLU A 39 9.59 -2.27 17.09
N ARG A 40 8.45 -1.96 16.46
CA ARG A 40 8.02 -2.64 15.22
C ARG A 40 9.03 -2.46 14.09
N VAL A 41 9.63 -1.27 13.95
CA VAL A 41 10.64 -1.02 12.93
C VAL A 41 11.88 -1.87 13.21
N LYS A 42 12.35 -1.94 14.46
CA LYS A 42 13.49 -2.79 14.84
C LYS A 42 13.27 -4.26 14.52
N GLU A 43 12.09 -4.81 14.80
CA GLU A 43 11.76 -6.19 14.44
C GLU A 43 11.83 -6.42 12.92
N GLU A 44 11.25 -5.50 12.13
CA GLU A 44 11.29 -5.58 10.67
C GLU A 44 12.70 -5.46 10.11
N ILE A 45 13.57 -4.62 10.70
CA ILE A 45 14.98 -4.49 10.32
C ILE A 45 15.69 -5.85 10.44
N GLU A 46 15.48 -6.58 11.53
CA GLU A 46 16.13 -7.89 11.73
C GLU A 46 15.62 -8.93 10.74
N GLU A 47 14.32 -8.94 10.43
CA GLU A 47 13.76 -9.81 9.37
C GLU A 47 14.33 -9.46 7.99
N MET A 48 14.49 -8.18 7.66
CA MET A 48 15.06 -7.72 6.39
C MET A 48 16.55 -8.09 6.26
N LYS A 49 17.33 -7.94 7.35
CA LYS A 49 18.74 -8.38 7.39
C LYS A 49 18.87 -9.89 7.18
N ALA A 50 17.99 -10.67 7.83
CA ALA A 50 17.96 -12.13 7.64
C ALA A 50 17.65 -12.55 6.18
N GLU A 51 16.95 -11.69 5.43
CA GLU A 51 16.64 -11.86 4.01
C GLU A 51 17.67 -11.21 3.06
N GLY A 52 18.78 -10.72 3.63
CA GLY A 52 19.98 -10.28 2.90
C GLY A 52 20.03 -8.79 2.59
N MET A 53 19.21 -7.94 3.21
CA MET A 53 19.39 -6.50 3.13
C MET A 53 20.51 -6.02 4.05
N THR A 54 21.33 -5.11 3.53
CA THR A 54 22.34 -4.39 4.31
C THR A 54 21.72 -3.27 5.14
N SER A 55 22.42 -2.81 6.17
CA SER A 55 21.99 -1.65 6.97
C SER A 55 21.84 -0.39 6.11
N GLU A 56 22.70 -0.22 5.12
CA GLU A 56 22.68 0.88 4.15
C GLU A 56 21.42 0.84 3.29
N GLN A 57 21.09 -0.33 2.75
CA GLN A 57 19.84 -0.53 1.98
C GLN A 57 18.59 -0.30 2.82
N ILE A 58 18.60 -0.72 4.09
CA ILE A 58 17.47 -0.49 5.00
C ILE A 58 17.28 1.01 5.26
N LYS A 59 18.39 1.74 5.48
CA LYS A 59 18.36 3.19 5.64
C LYS A 59 17.85 3.88 4.37
N GLU A 60 18.34 3.48 3.20
CA GLU A 60 17.89 3.97 1.91
C GLU A 60 16.38 3.72 1.71
N LEU A 61 15.88 2.52 2.01
CA LEU A 61 14.46 2.20 1.96
C LEU A 61 13.62 3.12 2.86
N GLN A 62 14.09 3.40 4.07
CA GLN A 62 13.41 4.30 4.99
C GLN A 62 13.40 5.75 4.47
N GLU A 63 14.53 6.25 3.98
CA GLU A 63 14.65 7.60 3.43
C GLU A 63 13.74 7.80 2.21
N MET A 64 13.71 6.81 1.30
CA MET A 64 12.77 6.79 0.17
C MET A 64 11.32 6.83 0.65
N SER A 65 10.96 5.93 1.57
CA SER A 65 9.59 5.82 2.09
C SER A 65 9.13 7.08 2.82
N LYS A 66 10.03 7.72 3.57
CA LYS A 66 9.76 9.01 4.21
C LYS A 66 9.52 10.11 3.18
N LYS A 67 10.36 10.20 2.14
CA LYS A 67 10.19 11.19 1.07
C LYS A 67 8.85 11.02 0.35
N GLU A 68 8.45 9.77 0.09
CA GLU A 68 7.17 9.45 -0.52
C GLU A 68 6.00 9.81 0.39
N TYR A 69 6.07 9.48 1.67
CA TYR A 69 5.10 9.92 2.66
C TYR A 69 4.97 11.45 2.68
N ASP A 70 6.08 12.18 2.74
CA ASP A 70 6.08 13.64 2.76
C ASP A 70 5.50 14.24 1.47
N SER A 71 5.57 13.51 0.35
CA SER A 71 4.99 13.93 -0.94
C SER A 71 3.47 13.87 -0.98
N VAL A 72 2.82 13.13 -0.07
CA VAL A 72 1.34 12.95 -0.01
C VAL A 72 0.77 13.15 1.40
N SER A 73 1.56 13.68 2.34
CA SER A 73 1.20 13.80 3.76
C SER A 73 0.07 14.79 4.06
N THR A 74 -0.31 15.61 3.08
CA THR A 74 -1.48 16.50 3.18
C THR A 74 -2.49 16.17 2.10
N GLU A 75 -3.78 16.40 2.37
CA GLU A 75 -4.85 16.18 1.39
C GLU A 75 -4.61 16.98 0.11
N ALA A 76 -4.12 18.22 0.20
CA ALA A 76 -3.82 19.06 -0.96
C ALA A 76 -2.72 18.45 -1.85
N LYS A 77 -1.66 17.89 -1.25
CA LYS A 77 -0.60 17.22 -2.01
C LYS A 77 -1.12 15.94 -2.69
N ALA A 78 -1.89 15.14 -1.96
CA ALA A 78 -2.49 13.94 -2.51
C ALA A 78 -3.50 14.25 -3.63
N GLU A 79 -4.30 15.30 -3.48
CA GLU A 79 -5.26 15.77 -4.49
C GLU A 79 -4.54 16.24 -5.75
N ALA A 80 -3.44 16.98 -5.62
CA ALA A 80 -2.70 17.51 -6.78
C ALA A 80 -2.27 16.41 -7.77
N ILE A 81 -1.88 15.24 -7.28
CA ILE A 81 -1.53 14.08 -8.12
C ILE A 81 -2.74 13.58 -8.92
N PHE A 82 -3.91 13.53 -8.28
CA PHE A 82 -5.16 13.14 -8.93
C PHE A 82 -5.59 14.17 -9.97
N GLU A 83 -5.56 15.46 -9.62
CA GLU A 83 -5.88 16.57 -10.51
C GLU A 83 -4.96 16.62 -11.74
N GLU A 84 -3.67 16.38 -11.56
CA GLU A 84 -2.71 16.28 -12.68
C GLU A 84 -3.10 15.14 -13.64
N SER A 85 -3.45 13.97 -13.10
CA SER A 85 -3.95 12.87 -13.93
C SER A 85 -5.25 13.21 -14.65
N GLN A 86 -6.16 13.96 -14.02
CA GLN A 86 -7.41 14.38 -14.65
C GLN A 86 -7.16 15.39 -15.78
N LYS A 87 -6.25 16.36 -15.58
CA LYS A 87 -5.85 17.32 -16.63
C LYS A 87 -5.30 16.61 -17.86
N ASP A 88 -4.45 15.60 -17.67
CA ASP A 88 -3.94 14.79 -18.78
C ASP A 88 -5.05 14.02 -19.50
N ILE A 89 -5.99 13.44 -18.76
CA ILE A 89 -7.15 12.74 -19.33
C ILE A 89 -8.01 13.71 -20.16
N GLU A 90 -8.32 14.89 -19.62
CA GLU A 90 -9.04 15.94 -20.33
C GLU A 90 -8.31 16.39 -21.60
N GLN A 91 -6.99 16.49 -21.54
CA GLN A 91 -6.18 16.83 -22.72
C GLN A 91 -6.25 15.72 -23.78
N TYR A 92 -6.15 14.45 -23.40
CA TYR A 92 -6.30 13.33 -24.35
C TYR A 92 -7.69 13.30 -25.00
N ILE A 93 -8.73 13.73 -24.30
CA ILE A 93 -10.09 13.88 -24.86
C ILE A 93 -10.14 15.04 -25.86
N LYS A 94 -9.59 16.21 -25.49
CA LYS A 94 -9.55 17.39 -26.37
C LYS A 94 -8.76 17.14 -27.66
N ASP A 95 -7.70 16.36 -27.56
CA ASP A 95 -6.82 16.01 -28.69
C ASP A 95 -7.33 14.81 -29.51
N ASP A 96 -8.47 14.21 -29.12
CA ASP A 96 -9.05 13.01 -29.77
C ASP A 96 -8.11 11.78 -29.80
N VAL A 97 -7.28 11.63 -28.76
CA VAL A 97 -6.30 10.52 -28.60
C VAL A 97 -6.58 9.63 -27.40
N ILE A 98 -7.74 9.79 -26.74
CA ILE A 98 -8.08 9.06 -25.52
C ILE A 98 -8.08 7.54 -25.71
N ASP A 99 -8.51 7.04 -26.87
CA ASP A 99 -8.50 5.60 -27.16
C ASP A 99 -7.09 5.03 -27.37
N GLU A 100 -6.14 5.84 -27.86
CA GLU A 100 -4.74 5.43 -27.96
C GLU A 100 -4.08 5.38 -26.56
N TYR A 101 -4.29 6.42 -25.76
CA TYR A 101 -3.58 6.59 -24.49
C TYR A 101 -4.23 5.84 -23.33
N LEU A 102 -5.56 5.85 -23.25
CA LEU A 102 -6.34 5.24 -22.18
C LEU A 102 -7.62 4.59 -22.75
N PRO A 103 -7.50 3.51 -23.54
CA PRO A 103 -8.67 2.85 -24.15
C PRO A 103 -9.71 2.38 -23.11
N LYS A 104 -9.28 2.16 -21.87
CA LYS A 104 -10.15 1.80 -20.76
C LYS A 104 -11.11 2.92 -20.33
N TYR A 105 -10.80 4.17 -20.65
CA TYR A 105 -11.64 5.33 -20.33
C TYR A 105 -13.06 5.14 -20.84
N ASN A 106 -13.22 4.81 -22.13
CA ASN A 106 -14.53 4.64 -22.74
C ASN A 106 -15.28 3.40 -22.21
N GLU A 107 -14.57 2.37 -21.76
CA GLU A 107 -15.20 1.17 -21.16
C GLU A 107 -15.79 1.42 -19.76
N GLU A 108 -15.21 2.35 -19.01
CA GLU A 108 -15.43 2.47 -17.55
C GLU A 108 -15.98 3.84 -17.11
N LYS A 109 -15.89 4.91 -17.92
CA LYS A 109 -16.32 6.28 -17.53
C LYS A 109 -17.75 6.33 -16.99
N GLU A 110 -18.69 5.65 -17.64
CA GLU A 110 -20.10 5.59 -17.24
C GLU A 110 -20.30 4.78 -15.93
N LYS A 111 -19.38 3.87 -15.62
CA LYS A 111 -19.44 3.01 -14.44
C LYS A 111 -18.77 3.65 -13.21
N MET A 112 -17.95 4.69 -13.41
CA MET A 112 -17.27 5.40 -12.32
C MET A 112 -18.26 6.14 -11.41
N GLY A 113 -19.26 6.82 -11.98
CA GLY A 113 -20.29 7.53 -11.22
C GLY A 113 -21.21 6.61 -10.40
N VAL A 114 -21.51 5.41 -10.92
CA VAL A 114 -22.35 4.41 -10.25
C VAL A 114 -21.58 3.67 -9.13
N ASN A 115 -20.26 3.54 -9.27
CA ASN A 115 -19.41 2.82 -8.31
C ASN A 115 -19.06 3.61 -7.03
N ALA A 116 -19.51 4.86 -6.87
CA ALA A 116 -19.23 5.66 -5.67
C ALA A 116 -19.72 5.00 -4.36
N LYS A 117 -20.67 4.04 -4.43
CA LYS A 117 -21.18 3.24 -3.30
C LYS A 117 -20.66 1.80 -3.26
N SER A 118 -19.88 1.35 -4.24
CA SER A 118 -19.35 -0.02 -4.30
C SER A 118 -18.19 -0.21 -3.33
N LYS A 119 -18.19 -1.33 -2.60
CA LYS A 119 -17.03 -1.74 -1.77
C LYS A 119 -15.83 -2.12 -2.64
N SER A 120 -16.07 -2.67 -3.83
CA SER A 120 -15.03 -3.05 -4.77
C SER A 120 -14.65 -1.88 -5.68
N LEU A 121 -13.34 -1.67 -5.83
CA LEU A 121 -12.76 -0.62 -6.67
C LEU A 121 -12.00 -1.21 -7.86
N GLY A 122 -12.15 -0.59 -9.03
CA GLY A 122 -11.46 -0.99 -10.25
C GLY A 122 -11.97 -2.30 -10.86
N THR A 123 -11.42 -2.63 -12.02
CA THR A 123 -11.67 -3.88 -12.75
C THR A 123 -10.35 -4.58 -13.07
N LYS A 124 -10.42 -5.80 -13.59
CA LYS A 124 -9.28 -6.69 -13.83
C LYS A 124 -8.02 -5.95 -14.33
N GLY A 125 -6.89 -6.20 -13.67
CA GLY A 125 -5.59 -5.64 -14.03
C GLY A 125 -5.32 -4.22 -13.51
N ASP A 126 -6.34 -3.50 -13.04
CA ASP A 126 -6.12 -2.19 -12.40
C ASP A 126 -5.22 -2.34 -11.19
N VAL A 127 -4.34 -1.37 -11.01
CA VAL A 127 -3.48 -1.28 -9.83
C VAL A 127 -4.17 -0.36 -8.83
N LEU A 128 -4.26 -0.79 -7.59
CA LEU A 128 -4.79 0.01 -6.49
C LEU A 128 -3.64 0.31 -5.53
N VAL A 129 -3.48 1.56 -5.16
CA VAL A 129 -2.41 2.01 -4.26
C VAL A 129 -3.04 2.70 -3.06
N SER A 130 -2.64 2.31 -1.86
CA SER A 130 -2.94 3.04 -0.64
C SER A 130 -1.70 3.83 -0.25
N TYR A 131 -1.90 5.10 0.08
CA TYR A 131 -0.88 5.98 0.63
C TYR A 131 -1.14 6.26 2.11
N ASP A 132 -1.81 5.33 2.79
CA ASP A 132 -1.99 5.38 4.23
C ASP A 132 -0.73 4.82 4.93
N LEU A 133 -0.26 5.51 5.98
CA LEU A 133 0.79 4.99 6.88
C LEU A 133 0.36 3.64 7.48
N ASN A 134 -0.93 3.50 7.79
CA ASN A 134 -1.50 2.30 8.39
C ASN A 134 -2.11 1.35 7.35
N SER A 135 -1.62 1.41 6.10
CA SER A 135 -2.06 0.54 5.00
C SER A 135 -1.78 -0.96 5.22
N GLY A 136 -1.07 -1.30 6.30
CA GLY A 136 -0.74 -2.67 6.70
C GLY A 136 0.51 -3.24 6.01
N SER A 137 1.28 -2.41 5.32
CA SER A 137 2.61 -2.80 4.82
C SER A 137 3.68 -2.71 5.89
N SER A 138 4.94 -3.00 5.51
CA SER A 138 6.14 -2.76 6.33
C SER A 138 6.11 -1.36 6.96
N ALA A 139 6.51 -1.26 8.23
CA ALA A 139 6.69 0.00 8.95
C ALA A 139 7.86 0.84 8.42
N ILE A 140 8.85 0.21 7.76
CA ILE A 140 9.96 0.90 7.09
C ILE A 140 9.54 1.39 5.70
N GLY A 141 8.65 0.64 5.05
CA GLY A 141 8.03 1.01 3.78
C GLY A 141 6.90 2.03 3.93
N PHE A 142 6.43 2.58 2.80
CA PHE A 142 5.26 3.45 2.76
C PHE A 142 4.20 2.94 1.77
N GLY A 143 2.94 2.93 2.23
CA GLY A 143 1.80 2.56 1.41
C GLY A 143 1.68 1.07 1.12
N HIS A 144 0.67 0.70 0.32
CA HIS A 144 0.42 -0.68 -0.11
C HIS A 144 -0.11 -0.73 -1.53
N ALA A 145 0.16 -1.80 -2.26
CA ALA A 145 -0.32 -1.97 -3.62
C ALA A 145 -1.05 -3.31 -3.83
N ALA A 146 -2.06 -3.27 -4.69
CA ALA A 146 -2.83 -4.43 -5.13
C ALA A 146 -3.02 -4.40 -6.63
N ILE A 147 -3.30 -5.58 -7.21
CA ILE A 147 -3.83 -5.68 -8.57
C ILE A 147 -5.21 -6.35 -8.54
N VAL A 148 -6.19 -5.75 -9.21
CA VAL A 148 -7.54 -6.29 -9.27
C VAL A 148 -7.51 -7.59 -10.08
N SER A 149 -8.06 -8.66 -9.50
CA SER A 149 -8.11 -9.96 -10.16
C SER A 149 -9.06 -9.96 -11.36
N ARG A 150 -9.11 -11.04 -12.13
CA ARG A 150 -10.10 -11.21 -13.21
C ARG A 150 -11.53 -11.09 -12.70
N LYS A 151 -11.78 -11.43 -11.44
CA LYS A 151 -13.06 -11.22 -10.75
C LYS A 151 -12.98 -9.91 -9.97
N LYS A 152 -13.75 -8.88 -10.38
CA LYS A 152 -13.70 -7.53 -9.75
C LYS A 152 -13.86 -7.53 -8.22
N ALA A 153 -14.59 -8.51 -7.67
CA ALA A 153 -14.80 -8.67 -6.23
C ALA A 153 -13.54 -9.11 -5.46
N LYS A 154 -12.42 -9.37 -6.15
CA LYS A 154 -11.18 -9.85 -5.56
C LYS A 154 -9.97 -9.05 -6.07
N THR A 155 -9.02 -8.83 -5.17
CA THR A 155 -7.67 -8.33 -5.45
C THR A 155 -6.66 -9.45 -5.25
N VAL A 156 -5.48 -9.30 -5.86
CA VAL A 156 -4.30 -10.10 -5.57
C VAL A 156 -3.25 -9.19 -4.94
N GLU A 157 -2.74 -9.60 -3.79
CA GLU A 157 -1.89 -8.77 -2.94
C GLU A 157 -0.82 -9.64 -2.29
N ALA A 158 0.35 -9.06 -1.98
CA ALA A 158 1.43 -9.73 -1.27
C ALA A 158 1.59 -9.13 0.12
N TRP A 159 1.64 -9.97 1.16
CA TRP A 159 1.69 -9.54 2.55
C TRP A 159 2.70 -10.34 3.37
N HIS A 160 3.38 -9.68 4.30
CA HIS A 160 4.03 -10.40 5.39
C HIS A 160 2.97 -11.04 6.32
N LYS A 161 3.31 -12.14 7.01
CA LYS A 161 2.32 -12.91 7.80
C LYS A 161 1.65 -12.05 8.86
N ASN A 162 2.46 -11.22 9.54
CA ASN A 162 2.07 -10.45 10.71
C ASN A 162 1.17 -9.27 10.36
N TRP A 163 1.19 -8.80 9.11
CA TRP A 163 0.42 -7.63 8.68
C TRP A 163 -0.73 -8.00 7.72
N SER A 164 -0.77 -9.26 7.30
CA SER A 164 -1.81 -9.78 6.40
C SER A 164 -3.21 -9.72 7.05
N PRO A 165 -4.22 -9.17 6.36
CA PRO A 165 -5.61 -9.13 6.85
C PRO A 165 -6.21 -10.51 7.17
N ILE A 166 -5.66 -11.58 6.60
CA ILE A 166 -6.08 -12.96 6.81
C ILE A 166 -5.01 -13.81 7.52
N LYS A 167 -3.96 -13.17 8.06
CA LYS A 167 -2.82 -13.81 8.75
C LYS A 167 -2.11 -14.87 7.90
N GLN A 168 -2.08 -14.67 6.57
CA GLN A 168 -1.36 -15.54 5.64
C GLN A 168 -0.19 -14.82 4.98
N HIS A 169 0.94 -15.52 4.89
CA HIS A 169 2.18 -15.03 4.31
C HIS A 169 2.21 -15.13 2.78
N GLY A 170 2.70 -14.09 2.11
CA GLY A 170 2.96 -14.05 0.68
C GLY A 170 1.78 -13.60 -0.17
N VAL A 171 1.80 -13.99 -1.45
CA VAL A 171 0.80 -13.58 -2.45
C VAL A 171 -0.49 -14.36 -2.25
N ARG A 172 -1.61 -13.65 -2.04
CA ARG A 172 -2.94 -14.22 -1.82
C ARG A 172 -4.03 -13.41 -2.53
N ARG A 173 -5.22 -14.00 -2.61
CA ARG A 173 -6.44 -13.31 -3.06
C ARG A 173 -7.20 -12.75 -1.85
N TYR A 174 -7.65 -11.51 -1.96
CA TYR A 174 -8.41 -10.81 -0.93
C TYR A 174 -9.75 -10.35 -1.46
N ASN A 175 -10.70 -10.05 -0.55
CA ASN A 175 -11.92 -9.35 -0.94
C ASN A 175 -11.56 -7.94 -1.38
N ASN A 176 -12.07 -7.53 -2.54
CA ASN A 176 -11.90 -6.15 -3.00
C ASN A 176 -12.84 -5.24 -2.19
N ASN A 177 -12.31 -4.70 -1.10
CA ASN A 177 -12.94 -3.70 -0.23
C ASN A 177 -12.28 -2.30 -0.36
N TRP A 178 -11.47 -2.11 -1.41
CA TRP A 178 -10.65 -0.92 -1.59
C TRP A 178 -11.47 0.36 -1.78
N GLY A 179 -12.67 0.29 -2.35
CA GLY A 179 -13.57 1.45 -2.48
C GLY A 179 -14.09 1.97 -1.13
N SER A 180 -14.04 1.15 -0.09
CA SER A 180 -14.40 1.56 1.27
C SER A 180 -13.24 2.23 2.02
N ARG A 181 -11.98 2.09 1.56
CA ARG A 181 -10.81 2.66 2.23
C ARG A 181 -10.70 4.17 1.99
N LYS A 182 -9.90 4.83 2.83
CA LYS A 182 -9.43 6.21 2.63
C LYS A 182 -7.98 6.17 2.15
N LYS A 183 -7.46 7.30 1.69
CA LYS A 183 -6.11 7.43 1.14
C LYS A 183 -5.77 6.36 0.08
N VAL A 184 -6.57 6.30 -0.97
CA VAL A 184 -6.44 5.32 -2.06
C VAL A 184 -6.43 5.99 -3.42
N TYR A 185 -5.56 5.49 -4.30
CA TYR A 185 -5.56 5.71 -5.73
C TYR A 185 -5.95 4.45 -6.51
N GLY A 186 -6.74 4.61 -7.55
CA GLY A 186 -6.92 3.62 -8.62
C GLY A 186 -6.15 4.06 -9.85
N LEU A 187 -5.36 3.14 -10.43
CA LEU A 187 -4.47 3.43 -11.56
C LEU A 187 -4.87 2.65 -12.81
N TRP A 188 -4.88 3.35 -13.94
CA TRP A 188 -4.89 2.77 -15.27
C TRP A 188 -3.51 2.83 -15.89
N VAL A 189 -3.18 1.80 -16.66
CA VAL A 189 -1.95 1.71 -17.45
C VAL A 189 -2.19 2.26 -18.84
N LYS A 190 -1.37 3.23 -19.23
CA LYS A 190 -1.41 3.92 -20.52
C LYS A 190 -1.01 3.01 -21.69
N LYS A 191 -1.52 3.30 -22.88
CA LYS A 191 -1.22 2.63 -24.16
C LYS A 191 -1.36 1.10 -24.09
N SER A 192 -2.27 0.63 -23.25
CA SER A 192 -2.54 -0.78 -22.98
C SER A 192 -3.82 -1.22 -23.70
N ASN A 193 -4.29 -2.45 -23.47
CA ASN A 193 -5.57 -2.93 -23.99
C ASN A 193 -6.17 -3.99 -23.07
N ASN A 194 -7.45 -4.31 -23.27
CA ASN A 194 -8.18 -5.26 -22.42
C ASN A 194 -7.48 -6.62 -22.27
N THR A 195 -6.86 -7.15 -23.34
CA THR A 195 -6.08 -8.41 -23.28
C THR A 195 -4.92 -8.31 -22.31
N LYS A 196 -4.15 -7.21 -22.33
CA LYS A 196 -3.05 -6.97 -21.39
C LYS A 196 -3.55 -6.82 -19.94
N TYR A 197 -4.65 -6.11 -19.70
CA TYR A 197 -5.28 -6.03 -18.37
C TYR A 197 -5.67 -7.41 -17.84
N VAL A 198 -6.29 -8.26 -18.68
CA VAL A 198 -6.63 -9.65 -18.33
C VAL A 198 -5.37 -10.45 -17.99
N ASN A 199 -4.31 -10.32 -18.79
CA ASN A 199 -3.09 -11.08 -18.60
C ASN A 199 -2.27 -10.63 -17.38
N ALA A 200 -2.26 -9.34 -17.05
CA ALA A 200 -1.68 -8.83 -15.81
C ALA A 200 -2.40 -9.44 -14.60
N ALA A 201 -3.75 -9.42 -14.59
CA ALA A 201 -4.53 -10.06 -13.54
C ALA A 201 -4.28 -11.58 -13.45
N LYS A 202 -4.23 -12.29 -14.59
CA LYS A 202 -3.91 -13.73 -14.65
C LYS A 202 -2.52 -14.02 -14.08
N TYR A 203 -1.53 -13.20 -14.39
CA TYR A 203 -0.17 -13.37 -13.89
C TYR A 203 -0.14 -13.29 -12.37
N ALA A 204 -0.78 -12.27 -11.79
CA ALA A 204 -0.84 -12.10 -10.35
C ALA A 204 -1.60 -13.25 -9.67
N GLU A 205 -2.75 -13.63 -10.23
CA GLU A 205 -3.53 -14.79 -9.78
C GLU A 205 -2.71 -16.06 -9.75
N LYS A 206 -1.88 -16.32 -10.77
CA LYS A 206 -0.96 -17.47 -10.79
C LYS A 206 0.04 -17.44 -9.63
N GLN A 207 0.55 -16.26 -9.26
CA GLN A 207 1.45 -16.14 -8.10
C GLN A 207 0.72 -16.44 -6.78
N ALA A 208 -0.56 -16.06 -6.69
CA ALA A 208 -1.41 -16.38 -5.55
C ALA A 208 -1.73 -17.89 -5.47
N ASP A 209 -2.02 -18.53 -6.60
CA ASP A 209 -2.25 -19.99 -6.68
C ASP A 209 -1.02 -20.78 -6.23
N GLN A 210 0.17 -20.30 -6.60
CA GLN A 210 1.45 -20.84 -6.16
C GLN A 210 1.84 -20.43 -4.74
N LYS A 211 1.04 -19.60 -4.07
CA LYS A 211 1.27 -19.09 -2.72
C LYS A 211 2.68 -18.50 -2.54
N LYS A 212 3.20 -17.80 -3.54
CA LYS A 212 4.56 -17.25 -3.54
C LYS A 212 4.83 -16.46 -2.24
N PRO A 213 5.96 -16.67 -1.55
CA PRO A 213 6.27 -15.99 -0.29
C PRO A 213 6.40 -14.47 -0.46
N TYR A 214 6.35 -13.77 0.67
CA TYR A 214 6.57 -12.32 0.71
C TYR A 214 8.06 -12.03 0.55
N ASN A 215 8.39 -10.94 -0.15
CA ASN A 215 9.78 -10.53 -0.31
C ASN A 215 10.13 -9.41 0.67
N LEU A 216 10.87 -9.75 1.73
CA LEU A 216 11.42 -8.76 2.66
C LEU A 216 12.70 -8.10 2.14
N ASN A 217 13.32 -8.65 1.09
CA ASN A 217 14.45 -7.99 0.43
C ASN A 217 13.94 -7.09 -0.70
N PHE A 218 13.62 -5.85 -0.35
CA PHE A 218 13.01 -4.88 -1.26
C PHE A 218 13.88 -4.54 -2.48
N PHE A 219 15.21 -4.70 -2.35
CA PHE A 219 16.19 -4.46 -3.42
C PHE A 219 16.32 -5.63 -4.40
N ASP A 220 15.76 -6.81 -4.08
CA ASP A 220 15.63 -7.91 -5.02
C ASP A 220 14.33 -7.79 -5.86
N LYS A 221 14.11 -6.64 -6.51
CA LYS A 221 12.90 -6.41 -7.32
C LYS A 221 12.77 -7.36 -8.52
N LYS A 222 13.89 -7.93 -8.99
CA LYS A 222 13.92 -8.78 -10.20
C LYS A 222 13.52 -10.24 -9.95
N THR A 223 13.56 -10.72 -8.70
CA THR A 223 13.13 -12.09 -8.38
C THR A 223 11.68 -12.37 -8.79
N THR A 224 11.39 -13.65 -9.03
CA THR A 224 10.04 -14.19 -9.23
C THR A 224 9.71 -15.29 -8.23
N LYS A 225 10.61 -15.52 -7.27
CA LYS A 225 10.44 -16.54 -6.23
C LYS A 225 9.59 -16.04 -5.08
N LYS A 226 9.64 -14.74 -4.80
CA LYS A 226 8.95 -14.02 -3.73
C LYS A 226 8.53 -12.64 -4.24
N PHE A 227 7.52 -12.03 -3.63
CA PHE A 227 7.03 -10.71 -4.02
C PHE A 227 6.67 -9.85 -2.81
N TYR A 228 7.04 -8.56 -2.81
CA TYR A 228 6.33 -7.54 -2.05
C TYR A 228 5.19 -6.93 -2.89
N CYS A 229 4.35 -6.10 -2.26
CA CYS A 229 3.06 -5.70 -2.81
C CYS A 229 3.16 -4.96 -4.16
N SER A 230 3.97 -3.91 -4.23
CA SER A 230 4.22 -3.12 -5.44
C SER A 230 5.06 -3.87 -6.49
N GLN A 231 6.02 -4.72 -6.07
CA GLN A 231 6.76 -5.61 -6.98
C GLN A 231 5.82 -6.51 -7.78
N LEU A 232 4.79 -7.07 -7.12
CA LEU A 232 3.82 -7.94 -7.77
C LEU A 232 3.04 -7.18 -8.84
N ALA A 233 2.54 -5.99 -8.52
CA ALA A 233 1.77 -5.15 -9.44
C ALA A 233 2.64 -4.71 -10.63
N TRP A 234 3.85 -4.23 -10.37
CA TRP A 234 4.84 -3.89 -11.40
C TRP A 234 5.15 -5.07 -12.30
N ARG A 235 5.51 -6.24 -11.72
CA ARG A 235 5.92 -7.41 -12.51
C ARG A 235 4.77 -7.95 -13.36
N ALA A 236 3.54 -7.88 -12.86
CA ALA A 236 2.35 -8.28 -13.61
C ALA A 236 2.22 -7.48 -14.92
N TRP A 237 2.45 -6.17 -14.86
CA TRP A 237 2.40 -5.27 -16.01
C TRP A 237 3.67 -5.27 -16.87
N LYS A 238 4.85 -5.40 -16.26
CA LYS A 238 6.12 -5.52 -16.97
C LYS A 238 6.11 -6.70 -17.93
N ASN A 239 5.52 -7.82 -17.51
CA ASN A 239 5.34 -9.01 -18.36
C ASN A 239 4.33 -8.80 -19.51
N GLN A 240 3.55 -7.72 -19.51
CA GLN A 240 2.66 -7.31 -20.61
C GLN A 240 3.28 -6.23 -21.50
N GLY A 241 4.56 -5.92 -21.29
CA GLY A 241 5.29 -4.87 -22.03
C GLY A 241 5.10 -3.46 -21.47
N HIS A 242 4.54 -3.30 -20.26
CA HIS A 242 4.36 -1.99 -19.64
C HIS A 242 5.19 -1.86 -18.36
N ASP A 243 6.19 -0.99 -18.39
CA ASP A 243 7.03 -0.73 -17.24
C ASP A 243 6.49 0.43 -16.40
N ILE A 244 5.64 0.10 -15.43
CA ILE A 244 4.93 1.05 -14.57
C ILE A 244 5.70 1.46 -13.30
N ASP A 245 6.98 1.10 -13.21
CA ASP A 245 7.90 1.69 -12.22
C ASP A 245 8.20 3.15 -12.65
N ASN A 246 8.45 4.07 -11.72
CA ASN A 246 8.83 5.44 -12.10
C ASN A 246 10.36 5.60 -12.20
N ILE A 247 11.10 5.02 -11.25
CA ILE A 247 12.54 5.15 -11.17
C ILE A 247 13.18 3.90 -11.77
N LYS A 248 13.99 4.07 -12.82
CA LYS A 248 14.57 2.91 -13.55
C LYS A 248 15.96 2.52 -13.08
N ILE A 249 16.63 3.40 -12.36
CA ILE A 249 18.02 3.24 -11.94
C ILE A 249 18.16 2.59 -10.56
N ASP A 250 17.10 2.65 -9.76
CA ASP A 250 17.08 2.07 -8.43
C ASP A 250 16.73 0.56 -8.49
N SER A 251 16.73 -0.10 -7.33
CA SER A 251 16.42 -1.53 -7.20
C SER A 251 15.14 -1.83 -6.43
N VAL A 252 14.35 -0.81 -6.09
CA VAL A 252 13.06 -0.93 -5.40
C VAL A 252 11.94 -0.57 -6.38
N VAL A 253 10.71 -0.99 -6.08
CA VAL A 253 9.51 -0.42 -6.73
C VAL A 253 8.54 -0.07 -5.61
N SER A 254 8.40 1.18 -5.24
CA SER A 254 7.46 1.56 -4.18
C SER A 254 6.01 1.61 -4.71
N PRO A 255 5.00 1.61 -3.83
CA PRO A 255 3.63 1.91 -4.24
C PRO A 255 3.48 3.29 -4.89
N MET A 256 4.20 4.32 -4.40
CA MET A 256 4.11 5.68 -4.95
C MET A 256 4.83 5.83 -6.29
N GLU A 257 5.84 5.02 -6.58
CA GLU A 257 6.42 4.95 -7.92
C GLU A 257 5.43 4.43 -8.97
N LEU A 258 4.52 3.53 -8.58
CA LEU A 258 3.44 3.11 -9.49
C LEU A 258 2.48 4.27 -9.80
N VAL A 259 2.21 5.12 -8.81
CA VAL A 259 1.34 6.31 -8.95
C VAL A 259 2.00 7.37 -9.82
N ASN A 260 3.29 7.64 -9.58
CA ASN A 260 4.05 8.69 -10.26
C ASN A 260 4.61 8.26 -11.62
N SER A 261 4.36 7.03 -12.06
CA SER A 261 4.89 6.53 -13.34
C SER A 261 4.26 7.24 -14.53
N ASN A 262 5.10 7.63 -15.50
CA ASN A 262 4.64 8.14 -16.79
C ASN A 262 3.79 7.14 -17.61
N ASN A 263 3.74 5.88 -17.19
CA ASN A 263 2.93 4.81 -17.81
C ASN A 263 1.60 4.55 -17.08
N THR A 264 1.28 5.31 -16.03
CA THR A 264 0.00 5.20 -15.32
C THR A 264 -0.74 6.54 -15.29
N LYS A 265 -2.05 6.47 -15.04
CA LYS A 265 -2.89 7.62 -14.69
C LYS A 265 -3.82 7.26 -13.56
N VAL A 266 -4.00 8.19 -12.62
CA VAL A 266 -4.95 8.04 -11.53
C VAL A 266 -6.36 8.27 -12.08
N PHE A 267 -7.22 7.25 -12.01
CA PHE A 267 -8.63 7.35 -12.41
C PHE A 267 -9.57 7.54 -11.22
N TYR A 268 -9.10 7.23 -10.02
CA TYR A 268 -9.87 7.29 -8.79
C TYR A 268 -8.98 7.75 -7.66
N HIS A 269 -9.52 8.63 -6.82
CA HIS A 269 -8.90 9.05 -5.59
C HIS A 269 -9.95 9.14 -4.48
N LYS A 270 -9.60 8.65 -3.30
CA LYS A 270 -10.39 8.84 -2.09
C LYS A 270 -9.48 9.28 -0.96
N LYS A 271 -9.84 10.44 -0.39
CA LYS A 271 -9.17 11.10 0.74
C LYS A 271 -9.38 10.29 2.01
#